data_AF-M4EIM3-F1
#
_entry.id   AF-M4EIM3-F1
#
_cell.length_a   1.000
_cell.length_b   1.000
_cell.length_c   1.000
_cell.angle_alpha   90.00
_cell.angle_beta   90.00
_cell.angle_gamma   90.00
#
_symmetry.space_group_name_H-M   'P 1'
#
loop_
_entity.id
_entity.type
_entity.pdbx_description
1 polymer ?
#
loop_
_entity_poly.entity_id
_entity_poly.type
_entity_poly.pdbx_seq_one_letter_code
_entity_poly.pdbx_strand_id
1 'polypeptide(L)'
;MEPKKCVDLLSGEKKKKNVRWTTAEDLKLWSSSSHTWADMAAAVHNDDIKAVRAKFLQLTTKKRVSTWTRDEGDLLKQLTLKDRKDHSKLKRMTQKLKKGKEVEASLAARVEEEHLEQERRDTAVVILDPYSSSDEED
;
A
#
# COMPACT_ATOMS: atom_id res chain seq x y z
N MET A 1 28.67 -9.60 32.05
CA MET A 1 28.03 -9.14 30.81
C MET A 1 26.76 -8.39 31.21
N GLU A 2 26.75 -7.07 31.08
CA GLU A 2 25.56 -6.27 31.38
C GLU A 2 24.66 -6.18 30.14
N PRO A 3 23.32 -6.26 30.29
CA PRO A 3 22.42 -6.11 29.17
C PRO A 3 22.35 -4.64 28.75
N LYS A 4 22.63 -4.37 27.47
CA LYS A 4 22.50 -3.03 26.87
C LYS A 4 21.04 -2.59 26.92
N LYS A 5 20.79 -1.43 27.53
CA LYS A 5 19.50 -0.72 27.45
C LYS A 5 19.19 -0.37 25.99
N CYS A 6 18.08 -0.86 25.47
CA CYS A 6 17.49 -0.37 24.24
C CYS A 6 16.99 1.06 24.48
N VAL A 7 17.52 2.02 23.72
CA VAL A 7 17.02 3.40 23.68
C VAL A 7 15.82 3.41 22.73
N ASP A 8 14.64 3.70 23.27
CA ASP A 8 13.43 3.91 22.48
C ASP A 8 13.61 5.13 21.57
N LEU A 9 13.87 4.90 20.29
CA LEU A 9 13.87 5.91 19.23
C LEU A 9 12.45 6.18 18.71
N LEU A 10 11.46 6.25 19.58
CA LEU A 10 10.16 6.86 19.24
C LEU A 10 10.24 8.37 19.48
N SER A 11 11.14 9.03 18.75
CA SER A 11 11.22 10.48 18.70
C SER A 11 10.58 11.00 17.42
N GLY A 12 9.47 11.72 17.58
CA GLY A 12 9.04 12.71 16.61
C GLY A 12 7.78 12.39 15.82
N GLU A 13 6.68 12.01 16.47
CA GLU A 13 5.36 12.37 15.91
C GLU A 13 5.27 13.90 15.85
N LYS A 14 5.67 14.47 14.71
CA LYS A 14 5.41 15.87 14.40
C LYS A 14 3.89 16.03 14.33
N LYS A 15 3.28 16.51 15.41
CA LYS A 15 1.89 16.99 15.42
C LYS A 15 1.73 17.87 14.18
N LYS A 16 0.88 17.44 13.23
CA LYS A 16 0.49 18.27 12.08
C LYS A 16 -0.11 19.54 12.67
N LYS A 17 0.67 20.64 12.69
CA LYS A 17 0.15 21.94 13.08
C LYS A 17 -0.90 22.27 12.04
N ASN A 18 -2.17 22.26 12.46
CA ASN A 18 -3.25 22.71 11.61
C ASN A 18 -3.08 24.24 11.52
N VAL A 19 -2.33 24.71 10.51
CA VAL A 19 -2.06 26.13 10.32
C VAL A 19 -3.38 26.80 9.97
N ARG A 20 -3.94 27.55 10.92
CA ARG A 20 -5.15 28.33 10.72
C ARG A 20 -4.77 29.61 9.99
N TRP A 21 -5.07 29.65 8.69
CA TRP A 21 -4.84 30.81 7.84
C TRP A 21 -5.71 31.98 8.24
N THR A 22 -5.11 33.15 8.39
CA THR A 22 -5.78 34.43 8.62
C THR A 22 -6.10 35.13 7.30
N THR A 23 -7.11 36.00 7.30
CA THR A 23 -7.47 36.80 6.13
C THR A 23 -6.31 37.68 5.64
N ALA A 24 -5.44 38.14 6.54
CA ALA A 24 -4.27 38.93 6.21
C ALA A 24 -3.20 38.11 5.47
N GLU A 25 -2.96 36.86 5.89
CA GLU A 25 -2.07 35.93 5.19
C GLU A 25 -2.62 35.56 3.81
N ASP A 26 -3.94 35.37 3.70
CA ASP A 26 -4.61 35.10 2.42
C ASP A 26 -4.43 36.26 1.43
N LEU A 27 -4.57 37.50 1.91
CA LEU A 27 -4.36 38.70 1.10
C LEU A 27 -2.90 38.82 0.64
N LYS A 28 -1.95 38.58 1.54
CA LYS A 28 -0.50 38.58 1.23
C LYS A 28 -0.17 37.52 0.18
N LEU A 29 -0.71 36.31 0.32
CA LEU A 29 -0.55 35.24 -0.67
C LEU A 29 -1.16 35.59 -2.02
N TRP A 30 -2.37 36.16 -2.02
CA TRP A 30 -3.08 36.57 -3.24
C TRP A 30 -2.34 37.67 -4.01
N SER A 31 -1.78 38.63 -3.28
CA SER A 31 -1.05 39.78 -3.84
C SER A 31 0.41 39.49 -4.18
N SER A 32 0.92 38.31 -3.87
CA SER A 32 2.32 37.97 -4.12
C SER A 32 2.58 37.83 -5.62
N SER A 33 3.52 38.63 -6.15
CA SER A 33 4.03 38.54 -7.52
C SER A 33 5.28 37.64 -7.64
N SER A 34 5.69 36.98 -6.55
CA SER A 34 6.87 36.12 -6.60
C SER A 34 6.61 34.85 -7.43
N HIS A 35 7.64 34.42 -8.15
CA HIS A 35 7.62 33.28 -9.04
C HIS A 35 8.02 31.98 -8.33
N THR A 36 8.44 32.03 -7.06
CA THR A 36 8.85 30.85 -6.29
C THR A 36 8.01 30.65 -5.02
N TRP A 37 7.70 29.38 -4.71
CA TRP A 37 6.92 29.05 -3.51
C TRP A 37 7.65 29.37 -2.20
N ALA A 38 8.98 29.42 -2.21
CA ALA A 38 9.80 29.74 -1.05
C ALA A 38 9.64 31.21 -0.65
N ASP A 39 9.62 32.12 -1.61
CA ASP A 39 9.41 33.55 -1.33
C ASP A 39 7.98 33.82 -0.85
N MET A 40 7.00 33.12 -1.44
CA MET A 40 5.60 33.20 -0.99
C MET A 40 5.45 32.68 0.43
N ALA A 41 6.16 31.61 0.79
CA ALA A 41 6.21 31.04 2.14
C ALA A 41 6.83 32.02 3.15
N ALA A 42 7.92 32.68 2.77
CA ALA A 42 8.55 33.74 3.57
C ALA A 42 7.60 34.93 3.79
N ALA A 43 6.85 35.34 2.76
CA ALA A 43 5.91 36.47 2.84
C ALA A 43 4.77 36.28 3.85
N VAL A 44 4.38 35.03 4.12
CA VAL A 44 3.38 34.67 5.13
C VAL A 44 3.96 34.04 6.39
N HIS A 45 5.28 34.10 6.56
CA HIS A 45 6.00 33.52 7.70
C HIS A 45 5.61 32.05 7.97
N ASN A 46 5.49 31.25 6.91
CA ASN A 46 5.11 29.85 6.99
C ASN A 46 6.19 28.97 6.35
N ASP A 47 6.88 28.18 7.17
CA ASP A 47 7.97 27.31 6.70
C ASP A 47 7.47 26.10 5.89
N ASP A 48 6.15 25.81 5.93
CA ASP A 48 5.55 24.73 5.14
C ASP A 48 5.14 25.21 3.74
N ILE A 49 6.10 25.13 2.82
CA ILE A 49 5.92 25.44 1.39
C ILE A 49 4.76 24.63 0.78
N LYS A 50 4.52 23.39 1.24
CA LYS A 50 3.40 22.58 0.71
C LYS A 50 2.06 23.15 1.15
N ALA A 51 1.94 23.57 2.41
CA ALA A 51 0.75 24.24 2.91
C ALA A 51 0.50 25.57 2.18
N VAL A 52 1.55 26.36 1.96
CA VAL A 52 1.49 27.64 1.23
C VAL A 52 1.02 27.42 -0.21
N ARG A 53 1.60 26.46 -0.93
CA ARG A 53 1.19 26.12 -2.29
C ARG A 53 -0.26 25.65 -2.35
N ALA A 54 -0.67 24.77 -1.44
CA ALA A 54 -2.03 24.27 -1.37
C ALA A 54 -3.04 25.40 -1.12
N LYS A 55 -2.72 26.31 -0.19
CA LYS A 55 -3.56 27.47 0.12
C LYS A 55 -3.63 28.46 -1.04
N PHE A 56 -2.51 28.77 -1.68
CA PHE A 56 -2.47 29.65 -2.85
C PHE A 56 -3.31 29.09 -4.00
N LEU A 57 -3.22 27.78 -4.27
CA LEU A 57 -4.07 27.13 -5.26
C LEU A 57 -5.55 27.19 -4.86
N GLN A 58 -5.90 26.98 -3.59
CA GLN A 58 -7.30 27.13 -3.14
C GLN A 58 -7.86 28.53 -3.35
N LEU A 59 -7.03 29.56 -3.19
CA LEU A 59 -7.42 30.95 -3.42
C LEU A 59 -7.55 31.22 -4.93
N THR A 60 -6.52 30.90 -5.72
CA THR A 60 -6.37 31.29 -7.14
C THR A 60 -7.07 30.39 -8.14
N THR A 61 -7.26 29.11 -7.81
CA THR A 61 -8.17 28.29 -8.59
C THR A 61 -9.56 28.87 -8.38
N LYS A 62 -10.12 29.46 -9.44
CA LYS A 62 -11.53 29.87 -9.47
C LYS A 62 -12.34 28.63 -9.13
N LYS A 63 -12.70 28.44 -7.86
CA LYS A 63 -13.83 27.60 -7.52
C LYS A 63 -14.99 28.31 -8.20
N ARG A 64 -15.49 27.73 -9.30
CA ARG A 64 -16.85 28.04 -9.73
C ARG A 64 -17.72 27.62 -8.55
N VAL A 65 -17.95 28.53 -7.62
CA VAL A 65 -19.02 28.40 -6.63
C VAL A 65 -20.29 28.77 -7.37
N SER A 66 -20.56 28.07 -8.48
CA SER A 66 -21.90 28.01 -9.05
C SER A 66 -22.62 26.91 -8.28
N THR A 67 -23.91 27.12 -8.06
CA THR A 67 -24.78 26.01 -7.66
C THR A 67 -24.59 24.87 -8.67
N TRP A 68 -24.48 23.64 -8.16
CA TRP A 68 -24.34 22.46 -9.01
C TRP A 68 -25.46 22.46 -10.04
N THR A 69 -25.10 22.48 -11.32
CA THR A 69 -26.08 22.32 -12.38
C THR A 69 -26.59 20.88 -12.39
N ARG A 70 -27.79 20.68 -12.94
CA ARG A 70 -28.36 19.34 -13.10
C ARG A 70 -27.42 18.43 -13.91
N ASP A 71 -26.81 18.97 -14.95
CA ASP A 71 -25.89 18.24 -15.83
C ASP A 71 -24.59 17.85 -15.12
N GLU A 72 -24.01 18.74 -14.30
CA GLU A 72 -22.86 18.40 -13.44
C GLU A 72 -23.22 17.30 -12.44
N GLY A 73 -24.41 17.37 -11.84
CA GLY A 73 -24.90 16.34 -10.91
C GLY A 73 -25.09 14.97 -11.58
N ASP A 74 -25.63 14.95 -12.80
CA ASP A 74 -25.81 13.71 -13.56
C ASP A 74 -24.47 13.15 -14.07
N LEU A 75 -23.52 14.02 -14.46
CA LEU A 75 -22.15 13.61 -14.77
C LEU A 75 -21.45 12.98 -13.56
N LEU A 76 -21.59 13.57 -12.36
CA LEU A 76 -21.02 13.02 -11.14
C LEU A 76 -21.61 11.64 -10.81
N LYS A 77 -22.93 11.45 -10.98
CA LYS A 77 -23.57 10.14 -10.82
C LYS A 77 -23.01 9.12 -11.82
N GLN A 78 -22.84 9.50 -13.09
CA GLN A 78 -22.27 8.62 -14.11
C GLN A 78 -20.83 8.19 -13.76
N LEU A 79 -19.98 9.14 -13.34
CA LEU A 79 -18.62 8.84 -12.90
C LEU A 79 -18.60 7.90 -11.70
N THR A 80 -19.43 8.18 -10.69
CA THR A 80 -19.52 7.33 -9.49
C THR A 80 -20.04 5.91 -9.80
N LEU A 81 -20.99 5.78 -10.73
CA LEU A 81 -21.51 4.49 -11.18
C LEU A 81 -20.48 3.70 -12.01
N LYS A 82 -19.66 4.39 -12.81
CA LYS A 82 -18.57 3.77 -13.57
C LYS A 82 -17.51 3.22 -12.62
N ASP A 83 -17.07 4.01 -11.65
CA ASP A 83 -16.07 3.60 -10.66
C ASP A 83 -16.54 2.40 -9.82
N ARG A 84 -17.84 2.33 -9.49
CA ARG A 84 -18.43 1.17 -8.78
C ARG A 84 -18.37 -0.13 -9.58
N LYS A 85 -18.59 -0.07 -10.90
CA LYS A 85 -18.51 -1.25 -11.78
C LYS A 85 -17.07 -1.75 -11.88
N ASP A 86 -16.12 -0.83 -12.03
CA ASP A 86 -14.70 -1.16 -12.11
C ASP A 86 -14.18 -1.74 -10.79
N HIS A 87 -14.58 -1.18 -9.64
CA HIS A 87 -14.27 -1.73 -8.32
C HIS A 87 -14.83 -3.15 -8.12
N SER A 88 -16.04 -3.41 -8.61
CA SER A 88 -16.66 -4.74 -8.53
C SER A 88 -15.90 -5.76 -9.38
N LYS A 89 -15.43 -5.37 -10.56
CA LYS A 89 -14.59 -6.20 -11.43
C LYS A 89 -13.23 -6.49 -10.78
N LEU A 90 -12.57 -5.46 -10.24
CA LEU A 90 -11.29 -5.60 -9.55
C LEU A 90 -11.41 -6.56 -8.35
N LYS A 91 -12.45 -6.40 -7.52
CA LYS A 91 -12.71 -7.28 -6.36
C LYS A 91 -12.90 -8.74 -6.78
N ARG A 92 -13.65 -9.01 -7.86
CA ARG A 92 -13.80 -10.37 -8.41
C ARG A 92 -12.48 -10.95 -8.92
N MET A 93 -11.67 -10.15 -9.60
CA MET A 93 -10.35 -10.60 -10.08
C MET A 93 -9.41 -10.92 -8.91
N THR A 94 -9.35 -10.08 -7.88
CA THR A 94 -8.55 -10.33 -6.66
C THR A 94 -9.00 -11.60 -5.94
N GLN A 95 -10.32 -11.83 -5.83
CA GLN A 95 -10.84 -13.06 -5.22
C GLN A 95 -10.49 -14.31 -6.04
N LYS A 96 -10.56 -14.25 -7.37
CA LYS A 96 -10.15 -15.37 -8.24
C LYS A 96 -8.66 -15.67 -8.11
N LEU A 97 -7.81 -14.64 -8.09
CA LEU A 97 -6.36 -14.81 -7.90
C LEU A 97 -6.04 -15.42 -6.53
N LYS A 98 -6.71 -14.97 -5.46
CA LYS A 98 -6.53 -15.54 -4.12
C LYS A 98 -6.88 -17.02 -4.10
N LYS A 99 -8.04 -17.41 -4.66
CA LYS A 99 -8.45 -18.81 -4.75
C LYS A 99 -7.47 -19.64 -5.58
N GLY A 100 -6.94 -19.10 -6.68
CA GLY A 100 -5.93 -19.77 -7.50
C GLY A 100 -4.68 -20.13 -6.70
N LYS A 101 -4.17 -19.18 -5.91
CA LYS A 101 -2.99 -19.39 -5.04
C LYS A 101 -3.24 -20.40 -3.92
N GLU A 102 -4.44 -20.41 -3.33
CA GLU A 102 -4.82 -21.39 -2.31
C GLU A 102 -4.85 -22.82 -2.88
N VAL A 103 -5.37 -22.98 -4.11
CA VAL A 103 -5.39 -24.27 -4.81
C VAL A 103 -3.98 -24.73 -5.17
N GLU A 104 -3.13 -23.83 -5.66
CA GLU A 104 -1.73 -24.13 -5.99
C GLU A 104 -0.92 -24.54 -4.76
N ALA A 105 -1.05 -23.79 -3.65
CA ALA A 105 -0.40 -24.12 -2.38
C ALA A 105 -0.87 -25.48 -1.83
N SER A 106 -2.17 -25.78 -1.93
CA SER A 106 -2.70 -27.08 -1.52
C SER A 106 -2.20 -28.22 -2.39
N LEU A 107 -2.01 -28.00 -3.70
CA LEU A 107 -1.48 -29.01 -4.60
C LEU A 107 0.01 -29.26 -4.31
N ALA A 108 0.80 -28.21 -4.12
CA ALA A 108 2.21 -28.31 -3.77
C ALA A 108 2.43 -29.08 -2.46
N ALA A 109 1.61 -28.82 -1.42
CA ALA A 109 1.68 -29.53 -0.15
C ALA A 109 1.39 -31.04 -0.30
N ARG A 110 0.44 -31.42 -1.16
CA ARG A 110 0.13 -32.84 -1.42
C ARG A 110 1.26 -33.55 -2.17
N VAL A 111 1.89 -32.86 -3.12
CA VAL A 111 3.06 -33.39 -3.85
C VAL A 111 4.25 -33.57 -2.92
N GLU A 112 4.49 -32.63 -2.00
CA GLU A 112 5.55 -32.75 -0.99
C GLU A 112 5.29 -33.92 -0.03
N GLU A 113 4.05 -34.10 0.43
CA GLU A 113 3.67 -35.23 1.29
C GLU A 113 3.84 -36.59 0.58
N GLU A 114 3.40 -36.69 -0.69
CA GLU A 114 3.55 -37.91 -1.50
C GLU A 114 5.03 -38.24 -1.74
N HIS A 115 5.87 -37.24 -2.01
CA HIS A 115 7.31 -37.43 -2.17
C HIS A 115 7.97 -37.93 -0.87
N LEU A 116 7.63 -37.34 0.28
CA LEU A 116 8.13 -37.80 1.58
C LEU A 116 7.67 -39.22 1.91
N GLU A 117 6.44 -39.59 1.57
CA GLU A 117 5.95 -40.95 1.76
C GLU A 117 6.67 -41.95 0.85
N GLN A 118 6.96 -41.56 -0.39
CA GLN A 118 7.74 -42.37 -1.32
C GLN A 118 9.17 -42.59 -0.83
N GLU A 119 9.87 -41.54 -0.38
CA GLU A 119 11.20 -41.67 0.23
C GLU A 119 11.21 -42.60 1.45
N ARG A 120 10.14 -42.57 2.28
CA ARG A 120 9.98 -43.50 3.40
C ARG A 120 9.80 -44.94 2.95
N ARG A 121 9.02 -45.19 1.90
CA ARG A 121 8.86 -46.54 1.32
C ARG A 121 10.18 -47.05 0.75
N ASP A 122 10.88 -46.23 -0.03
CA ASP A 122 12.14 -46.62 -0.67
C ASP A 122 13.24 -46.90 0.36
N THR A 123 13.33 -46.11 1.44
CA THR A 123 14.29 -46.34 2.54
C THR A 123 13.97 -47.63 3.31
N ALA A 124 12.68 -47.97 3.51
CA ALA A 124 12.28 -49.19 4.20
C ALA A 124 12.63 -50.46 3.39
N VAL A 125 12.63 -50.39 2.05
CA VAL A 125 13.01 -51.50 1.17
C VAL A 125 14.51 -51.81 1.26
N VAL A 126 15.36 -50.79 1.47
CA VAL A 126 16.83 -50.97 1.59
C VAL A 126 17.24 -51.68 2.89
N ILE A 127 16.39 -51.68 3.92
CA ILE A 127 16.70 -52.28 5.24
C ILE A 127 16.37 -53.80 5.28
N LEU A 128 15.77 -54.37 4.23
CA LEU A 128 15.26 -55.75 4.21
C LEU A 128 16.03 -56.73 3.29
N ASP A 129 17.33 -56.54 3.07
CA ASP A 129 18.20 -57.63 2.63
C ASP A 129 19.10 -58.18 3.75
N PRO A 130 18.60 -59.11 4.59
CA PRO A 130 19.45 -59.89 5.48
C PRO A 130 20.04 -61.15 4.83
N TYR A 131 19.86 -61.40 3.52
CA TYR A 131 20.36 -62.60 2.85
C TYR A 131 20.75 -62.36 1.37
N SER A 132 21.75 -61.50 1.13
CA SER A 132 22.67 -61.74 0.00
C SER A 132 23.58 -62.90 0.36
N SER A 133 22.99 -64.10 0.38
CA SER A 133 23.65 -65.40 0.45
C SER A 133 24.59 -65.55 -0.74
N SER A 134 25.89 -65.36 -0.52
CA SER A 134 26.93 -66.01 -1.33
C SER A 134 27.47 -67.17 -0.50
N ASP A 135 26.80 -68.32 -0.63
CA ASP A 135 27.25 -69.62 -0.16
C ASP A 135 27.71 -70.38 -1.41
N GLU A 136 28.97 -70.14 -1.79
CA GLU A 136 29.73 -70.84 -2.82
C GLU A 136 31.20 -70.78 -2.37
N GLU A 137 31.62 -71.66 -1.46
CA GLU A 137 33.04 -72.03 -1.25
C GLU A 137 33.09 -73.53 -0.84
N ASP A 138 34.08 -74.23 -1.41
CA ASP A 138 34.28 -75.68 -1.60
C ASP A 138 34.22 -76.63 -0.36
#